data_AF-A0A931LNN3-F1
#
_entry.id   AF-A0A931LNN3-F1
#
_cell.length_a   1.000
_cell.length_b   1.000
_cell.length_c   1.000
_cell.angle_alpha   90.00
_cell.angle_beta   90.00
_cell.angle_gamma   90.00
#
_symmetry.space_group_name_H-M   'P 1'
#
loop_
_entity.id
_entity.type
_entity.pdbx_description
1 polymer ?
#
loop_
_entity_poly.entity_id
_entity_poly.type
_entity_poly.pdbx_seq_one_letter_code
_entity_poly.pdbx_strand_id
1 'polypeptide(L)'
;MIIRTGPNNTGAIKFNINNVNKMIVDSNGNVGIGTTTPSNLLEIRGTLTGAPLLGLRITNTDTSTSTGAGIEFNVPIGLVGKIATFNNGVGGNDMDFFTGPTGSVSSNMELSSAGDLFVTGTKSFVQDHPTDPTKQIVYVALEGGEAGTYVRGTGQLVNGEAVIELPEHFGLVTNDQRLT
;
A
#
# COMPACT_ATOMS: atom_id res chain seq x y z
N MET A 1 2.77 -8.08 39.45
CA MET A 1 4.25 -8.15 39.46
C MET A 1 4.77 -6.97 38.66
N ILE A 2 5.65 -6.15 39.22
CA ILE A 2 6.31 -5.04 38.51
C ILE A 2 7.76 -5.45 38.31
N ILE A 3 8.25 -5.45 37.06
CA ILE A 3 9.66 -5.74 36.75
C ILE A 3 10.36 -4.40 36.55
N ARG A 4 11.39 -4.12 37.34
CA ARG A 4 12.21 -2.90 37.25
C ARG A 4 13.64 -3.30 36.94
N THR A 5 14.26 -2.62 35.98
CA THR A 5 15.73 -2.58 35.92
C THR A 5 16.19 -1.61 37.01
N GLY A 6 17.28 -1.94 37.71
CA GLY A 6 17.84 -1.03 38.72
C GLY A 6 18.26 0.30 38.08
N PRO A 7 18.27 1.41 38.83
CA PRO A 7 18.58 2.75 38.30
C PRO A 7 19.98 2.89 37.67
N ASN A 8 20.88 1.93 37.95
CA ASN A 8 22.23 1.85 37.40
C ASN A 8 22.44 0.61 36.52
N ASN A 9 21.38 -0.10 36.17
CA ASN A 9 21.47 -1.30 35.36
C ASN A 9 21.21 -0.93 33.90
N THR A 10 22.28 -0.89 33.11
CA THR A 10 22.22 -0.86 31.64
C THR A 10 21.68 -2.17 31.04
N GLY A 11 21.27 -3.10 31.90
CA GLY A 11 20.75 -4.41 31.52
C GLY A 11 19.38 -4.32 30.87
N ALA A 12 19.29 -4.87 29.67
CA ALA A 12 18.03 -5.10 28.97
C ALA A 12 17.11 -6.07 29.71
N ILE A 13 15.79 -5.90 29.57
CA ILE A 13 14.81 -6.91 29.97
C ILE A 13 14.74 -7.97 28.86
N LYS A 14 14.93 -9.23 29.21
CA LYS A 14 15.04 -10.33 28.24
C LYS A 14 14.04 -11.43 28.53
N PHE A 15 13.36 -11.89 27.49
CA PHE A 15 12.52 -13.09 27.50
C PHE A 15 13.25 -14.19 26.73
N ASN A 16 13.65 -15.23 27.46
CA ASN A 16 14.44 -16.34 26.93
C ASN A 16 13.60 -17.59 26.73
N ILE A 17 13.79 -18.26 25.59
CA ILE A 17 13.31 -19.62 25.35
C ILE A 17 14.52 -20.44 24.92
N ASN A 18 14.77 -21.57 25.58
CA ASN A 18 15.91 -22.46 25.32
C ASN A 18 17.26 -21.70 25.32
N ASN A 19 17.47 -20.80 26.30
CA ASN A 19 18.66 -19.95 26.43
C ASN A 19 18.93 -19.00 25.25
N VAL A 20 17.92 -18.71 24.43
CA VAL A 20 18.00 -17.73 23.34
C VAL A 20 17.04 -16.57 23.64
N ASN A 21 17.54 -15.33 23.52
CA ASN A 21 16.70 -14.15 23.61
C ASN A 21 15.66 -14.17 22.47
N LYS A 22 14.37 -14.24 22.80
CA LYS A 22 13.28 -14.17 21.82
C LYS A 22 12.66 -12.80 21.74
N MET A 23 12.58 -12.10 22.87
CA MET A 23 12.16 -10.71 22.97
C MET A 23 13.09 -9.98 23.94
N ILE A 24 13.43 -8.73 23.60
CA ILE A 24 14.25 -7.84 24.43
C ILE A 24 13.61 -6.46 24.51
N VAL A 25 13.67 -5.82 25.68
CA VAL A 25 13.58 -4.37 25.81
C VAL A 25 14.99 -3.90 26.16
N ASP A 26 15.66 -3.22 25.23
CA ASP A 26 17.04 -2.79 25.41
C ASP A 26 17.18 -1.65 26.44
N SER A 27 18.41 -1.20 26.71
CA SER A 27 18.66 -0.11 27.66
C SER A 27 18.11 1.24 27.21
N ASN A 28 17.78 1.40 25.93
CA ASN A 28 17.20 2.61 25.35
C ASN A 28 15.66 2.54 25.31
N GLY A 29 15.06 1.42 25.70
CA GLY A 29 13.62 1.20 25.66
C GLY A 29 13.10 0.63 24.35
N ASN A 30 13.97 0.27 23.40
CA ASN A 30 13.57 -0.34 22.14
C ASN A 30 13.18 -1.81 22.35
N VAL A 31 12.11 -2.24 21.68
CA VAL A 31 11.62 -3.62 21.72
C VAL A 31 12.13 -4.38 20.49
N GLY A 32 12.93 -5.42 20.73
CA GLY A 32 13.34 -6.36 19.70
C GLY A 32 12.58 -7.69 19.82
N ILE A 33 12.06 -8.23 18.72
CA ILE A 33 11.57 -9.61 18.62
C ILE A 33 12.40 -10.35 17.58
N GLY A 34 13.08 -11.42 17.99
CA GLY A 34 14.03 -12.15 17.12
C GLY A 34 15.33 -11.38 16.79
N THR A 35 15.58 -10.25 17.45
CA THR A 35 16.84 -9.49 17.41
C THR A 35 17.26 -9.10 18.82
N THR A 36 18.57 -9.03 19.08
CA THR A 36 19.12 -8.59 20.38
C THR A 36 19.61 -7.15 20.38
N THR A 37 19.65 -6.51 19.21
CA THR A 37 20.17 -5.15 19.02
C THR A 37 19.20 -4.36 18.13
N PRO A 38 17.97 -4.08 18.60
CA PRO A 38 17.02 -3.28 17.84
C PRO A 38 17.56 -1.87 17.60
N SER A 39 17.44 -1.36 16.37
CA SER A 39 17.81 0.02 16.00
C SER A 39 16.60 0.96 15.96
N ASN A 40 15.38 0.44 16.15
CA ASN A 40 14.12 1.19 16.16
C ASN A 40 13.30 0.83 17.41
N LEU A 41 12.32 1.68 17.76
CA LEU A 41 11.46 1.48 18.93
C LEU A 41 10.79 0.10 18.98
N LEU A 42 10.40 -0.44 17.82
CA LEU A 42 10.01 -1.82 17.64
C LEU A 42 10.71 -2.38 16.42
N GLU A 43 11.43 -3.48 16.59
CA GLU A 43 12.07 -4.20 15.50
C GLU A 43 11.82 -5.70 15.60
N ILE A 44 11.23 -6.26 14.55
CA ILE A 44 10.91 -7.68 14.46
C ILE A 44 11.78 -8.27 13.35
N ARG A 45 12.64 -9.24 13.70
CA ARG A 45 13.46 -9.99 12.75
C ARG A 45 13.14 -11.48 12.82
N GLY A 46 13.10 -12.12 11.68
CA GLY A 46 12.94 -13.56 11.56
C GLY A 46 13.23 -13.99 10.13
N THR A 47 13.66 -15.23 9.96
CA THR A 47 13.70 -15.86 8.63
C THR A 47 12.43 -16.69 8.48
N LEU A 48 11.63 -16.39 7.46
CA LEU A 48 10.42 -17.14 7.15
C LEU A 48 10.75 -18.12 6.01
N THR A 49 10.74 -19.43 6.29
CA THR A 49 10.96 -20.48 5.30
C THR A 49 9.72 -21.37 5.22
N GLY A 50 9.10 -21.51 4.03
CA GLY A 50 7.82 -22.19 3.84
C GLY A 50 6.61 -21.27 4.11
N ALA A 51 5.51 -21.46 3.38
CA ALA A 51 4.33 -20.57 3.44
C ALA A 51 3.57 -20.69 4.78
N PRO A 52 2.89 -19.62 5.26
CA PRO A 52 2.75 -18.28 4.66
C PRO A 52 3.79 -17.25 5.16
N LEU A 53 4.09 -16.24 4.32
CA LEU A 53 5.07 -15.16 4.53
C LEU A 53 4.65 -14.14 5.63
N LEU A 54 4.05 -14.60 6.73
CA LEU A 54 3.51 -13.72 7.76
C LEU A 54 4.58 -13.38 8.80
N GLY A 55 5.24 -12.24 8.63
CA GLY A 55 6.14 -11.66 9.65
C GLY A 55 5.39 -10.96 10.79
N LEU A 56 4.22 -10.38 10.50
CA LEU A 56 3.35 -9.70 11.47
C LEU A 56 1.89 -10.01 11.13
N ARG A 57 1.10 -10.41 12.13
CA ARG A 57 -0.35 -10.62 12.01
C ARG A 57 -1.07 -9.72 13.00
N ILE A 58 -1.95 -8.87 12.48
CA ILE A 58 -2.89 -8.06 13.25
C ILE A 58 -4.28 -8.61 12.94
N THR A 59 -5.08 -8.90 13.96
CA THR A 59 -6.40 -9.52 13.78
C THR A 59 -7.40 -8.80 14.65
N ASN A 60 -8.44 -8.27 14.01
CA ASN A 60 -9.68 -7.90 14.67
C ASN A 60 -10.60 -9.13 14.60
N THR A 61 -11.13 -9.55 15.74
CA THR A 61 -12.01 -10.71 15.85
C THR A 61 -13.50 -10.34 15.75
N ASP A 62 -13.81 -9.04 15.65
CA ASP A 62 -15.14 -8.58 15.35
C ASP A 62 -15.54 -9.00 13.93
N THR A 63 -16.71 -9.61 13.80
CA THR A 63 -17.24 -10.11 12.53
C THR A 63 -18.34 -9.20 11.97
N SER A 64 -18.65 -8.09 12.64
CA SER A 64 -19.63 -7.11 12.14
C SER A 64 -19.12 -6.42 10.87
N THR A 65 -20.06 -5.93 10.06
CA THR A 65 -19.73 -5.18 8.85
C THR A 65 -19.05 -3.85 9.21
N SER A 66 -18.24 -3.33 8.30
CA SER A 66 -17.48 -2.09 8.52
C SER A 66 -16.44 -2.15 9.64
N THR A 67 -15.92 -3.35 9.93
CA THR A 67 -14.82 -3.55 10.88
C THR A 67 -13.56 -3.98 10.17
N GLY A 68 -12.41 -3.75 10.80
CA GLY A 68 -11.12 -3.98 10.16
C GLY A 68 -9.98 -4.16 11.15
N ALA A 69 -8.83 -4.55 10.62
CA ALA A 69 -7.57 -4.66 11.34
C ALA A 69 -6.49 -3.93 10.55
N GLY A 70 -5.65 -3.14 11.21
CA GLY A 70 -4.67 -2.34 10.49
C GLY A 70 -3.65 -1.66 11.36
N ILE A 71 -2.84 -0.84 10.71
CA ILE A 71 -1.83 0.01 11.31
C ILE A 71 -2.28 1.46 11.12
N GLU A 72 -2.28 2.22 12.21
CA GLU A 72 -2.59 3.65 12.23
C GLU A 72 -1.30 4.46 12.30
N PHE A 73 -1.18 5.45 11.41
CA PHE A 73 -0.12 6.44 11.35
C PHE A 73 -0.70 7.79 11.77
N ASN A 74 -0.56 8.12 13.06
CA ASN A 74 -1.11 9.35 13.62
C ASN A 74 -0.01 10.42 13.78
N VAL A 75 -0.32 11.65 13.40
CA VAL A 75 0.54 12.82 13.65
C VAL A 75 -0.21 13.82 14.54
N PRO A 76 0.47 14.54 15.46
CA PRO A 76 -0.15 15.40 16.46
C PRO A 76 -0.67 16.74 15.88
N ILE A 77 -1.18 16.69 14.65
CA ILE A 77 -1.86 17.79 13.96
C ILE A 77 -3.31 17.41 13.61
N GLY A 78 -3.82 16.33 14.21
CA GLY A 78 -5.21 15.86 14.02
C GLY A 78 -5.45 15.18 12.68
N LEU A 79 -4.38 14.70 12.02
CA LEU A 79 -4.44 13.93 10.78
C LEU A 79 -3.95 12.51 11.02
N VAL A 80 -4.57 11.57 10.32
CA VAL A 80 -4.23 10.16 10.42
C VAL A 80 -4.22 9.52 9.04
N GLY A 81 -3.26 8.62 8.83
CA GLY A 81 -3.26 7.65 7.75
C GLY A 81 -3.47 6.25 8.33
N LYS A 82 -4.15 5.35 7.62
CA LYS A 82 -4.24 3.93 8.02
C LYS A 82 -4.04 3.03 6.82
N ILE A 83 -3.42 1.89 7.07
CA ILE A 83 -3.47 0.73 6.17
C ILE A 83 -4.21 -0.34 6.93
N ALA A 84 -5.37 -0.75 6.44
CA ALA A 84 -6.20 -1.72 7.14
C ALA A 84 -6.94 -2.63 6.16
N THR A 85 -7.24 -3.84 6.61
CA THR A 85 -8.26 -4.66 5.97
C THR A 85 -9.63 -4.18 6.41
N PHE A 86 -10.61 -4.18 5.52
CA PHE A 86 -11.97 -3.76 5.84
C PHE A 86 -12.97 -4.84 5.44
N ASN A 87 -13.83 -5.25 6.38
CA ASN A 87 -14.90 -6.21 6.15
C ASN A 87 -16.11 -5.46 5.57
N ASN A 88 -16.22 -5.44 4.24
CA ASN A 88 -17.33 -4.83 3.53
C ASN A 88 -18.63 -5.65 3.54
N GLY A 89 -18.67 -6.78 4.29
CA GLY A 89 -19.87 -7.58 4.47
C GLY A 89 -20.25 -8.46 3.27
N VAL A 90 -19.44 -8.49 2.21
CA VAL A 90 -19.64 -9.26 0.98
C VAL A 90 -18.44 -10.17 0.69
N GLY A 91 -18.36 -11.30 1.38
CA GLY A 91 -17.55 -12.45 0.94
C GLY A 91 -16.02 -12.32 0.96
N GLY A 92 -15.47 -11.17 1.37
CA GLY A 92 -14.04 -10.93 1.47
C GLY A 92 -13.72 -9.69 2.30
N ASN A 93 -12.43 -9.54 2.65
CA ASN A 93 -11.92 -8.31 3.22
C ASN A 93 -11.16 -7.57 2.13
N ASP A 94 -11.44 -6.29 1.97
CA ASP A 94 -10.69 -5.42 1.08
C ASP A 94 -9.47 -4.87 1.84
N MET A 95 -8.49 -4.32 1.11
CA MET A 95 -7.33 -3.66 1.70
C MET A 95 -7.35 -2.18 1.34
N ASP A 96 -7.41 -1.34 2.36
CA ASP A 96 -7.70 0.07 2.20
C ASP A 96 -6.59 0.95 2.75
N PHE A 97 -6.38 2.07 2.07
CA PHE A 97 -5.58 3.20 2.51
C PHE A 97 -6.52 4.34 2.89
N PHE A 98 -6.61 4.56 4.20
CA PHE A 98 -7.43 5.63 4.74
C PHE A 98 -6.60 6.87 5.01
N THR A 99 -7.11 8.05 4.70
CA THR A 99 -6.57 9.31 5.21
C THR A 99 -7.70 10.24 5.62
N GLY A 100 -7.41 11.15 6.55
CA GLY A 100 -8.37 12.14 7.00
C GLY A 100 -8.07 12.65 8.41
N PRO A 101 -8.97 13.47 8.97
CA PRO A 101 -8.89 13.89 10.35
C PRO A 101 -9.03 12.72 11.34
N THR A 102 -8.42 12.84 12.51
CA THR A 102 -8.57 11.85 13.59
C THR A 102 -10.05 11.65 13.94
N GLY A 103 -10.52 10.41 13.90
CA GLY A 103 -11.92 10.05 14.18
C GLY A 103 -12.86 10.13 12.96
N SER A 104 -12.42 10.64 11.81
CA SER A 104 -13.19 10.64 10.57
C SER A 104 -12.26 10.48 9.37
N VAL A 105 -12.06 9.25 8.95
CA VAL A 105 -11.18 8.91 7.82
C VAL A 105 -11.99 8.44 6.62
N SER A 106 -11.47 8.64 5.42
CA SER A 106 -12.06 8.15 4.17
C SER A 106 -11.15 7.12 3.53
N SER A 107 -11.73 6.06 2.95
CA SER A 107 -10.99 5.18 2.05
C SER A 107 -10.68 5.97 0.78
N ASN A 108 -9.39 6.18 0.50
CA ASN A 108 -8.94 6.92 -0.69
C ASN A 108 -8.31 6.00 -1.73
N MET A 109 -7.93 4.79 -1.35
CA MET A 109 -7.50 3.73 -2.23
C MET A 109 -7.89 2.39 -1.61
N GLU A 110 -8.45 1.49 -2.41
CA GLU A 110 -8.96 0.18 -2.00
C GLU A 110 -8.51 -0.86 -3.02
N LEU A 111 -7.95 -1.98 -2.55
CA LEU A 111 -7.85 -3.22 -3.30
C LEU A 111 -8.95 -4.14 -2.83
N SER A 112 -9.94 -4.38 -3.69
CA SER A 112 -11.05 -5.24 -3.33
C SER A 112 -10.64 -6.71 -3.30
N SER A 113 -11.44 -7.50 -2.61
CA SER A 113 -11.37 -8.96 -2.59
C SER A 113 -11.61 -9.61 -3.96
N ALA A 114 -12.18 -8.88 -4.93
CA ALA A 114 -12.25 -9.28 -6.34
C ALA A 114 -10.93 -9.02 -7.11
N GLY A 115 -10.01 -8.25 -6.54
CA GLY A 115 -8.73 -7.86 -7.15
C GLY A 115 -8.75 -6.50 -7.85
N ASP A 116 -9.86 -5.75 -7.75
CA ASP A 116 -10.00 -4.44 -8.39
C ASP A 116 -9.37 -3.34 -7.54
N LEU A 117 -8.74 -2.36 -8.19
CA LEU A 117 -8.18 -1.17 -7.53
C LEU A 117 -9.13 0.02 -7.68
N PHE A 118 -9.64 0.52 -6.57
CA PHE A 118 -10.41 1.77 -6.49
C PHE A 118 -9.52 2.88 -5.92
N VAL A 119 -9.63 4.07 -6.49
CA VAL A 119 -8.94 5.28 -6.01
C VAL A 119 -9.90 6.46 -6.10
N THR A 120 -9.99 7.23 -5.02
CA THR A 120 -10.70 8.51 -5.03
C THR A 120 -9.83 9.56 -5.70
N GLY A 121 -10.35 10.21 -6.75
CA GLY A 121 -9.60 11.17 -7.56
C GLY A 121 -9.04 10.57 -8.85
N THR A 122 -7.99 11.20 -9.40
CA THR A 122 -7.39 10.82 -10.68
C THR A 122 -6.59 9.52 -10.58
N LYS A 123 -6.92 8.55 -11.45
CA LYS A 123 -6.22 7.26 -11.56
C LYS A 123 -5.09 7.35 -12.58
N SER A 124 -3.96 7.93 -12.19
CA SER A 124 -2.82 8.09 -13.09
C SER A 124 -1.87 6.88 -13.06
N PHE A 125 -1.30 6.54 -14.21
CA PHE A 125 -0.13 5.65 -14.28
C PHE A 125 0.93 6.26 -15.20
N VAL A 126 2.19 5.98 -14.92
CA VAL A 126 3.34 6.61 -15.58
C VAL A 126 4.16 5.54 -16.28
N GLN A 127 4.53 5.80 -17.53
CA GLN A 127 5.45 4.96 -18.29
C GLN A 127 6.67 5.79 -18.70
N ASP A 128 7.86 5.22 -18.59
CA ASP A 128 9.07 5.87 -19.13
C ASP A 128 8.94 6.06 -20.65
N HIS A 129 9.41 7.20 -21.16
CA HIS A 129 9.31 7.47 -22.58
C HIS A 129 10.25 6.54 -23.37
N PRO A 130 9.75 5.78 -24.36
CA PRO A 130 10.47 4.65 -24.96
C PRO A 130 11.77 5.04 -25.68
N THR A 131 11.92 6.31 -26.05
CA THR A 131 13.06 6.83 -26.82
C THR A 131 13.73 8.06 -26.21
N ASP A 132 13.23 8.57 -25.08
CA ASP A 132 13.77 9.78 -24.44
C ASP A 132 13.88 9.54 -22.93
N PRO A 133 15.07 9.15 -22.41
CA PRO A 133 15.23 8.79 -21.01
C PRO A 133 15.04 9.96 -20.04
N THR A 134 14.87 11.19 -20.54
CA THR A 134 14.60 12.37 -19.70
C THR A 134 13.11 12.63 -19.50
N LYS A 135 12.24 11.85 -20.15
CA LYS A 135 10.79 12.05 -20.15
C LYS A 135 10.02 10.84 -19.66
N GLN A 136 8.83 11.12 -19.15
CA GLN A 136 7.82 10.13 -18.84
C GLN A 136 6.50 10.50 -19.50
N ILE A 137 5.71 9.49 -19.83
CA ILE A 137 4.34 9.64 -20.33
C ILE A 137 3.41 9.40 -19.15
N VAL A 138 2.57 10.39 -18.84
CA VAL A 138 1.56 10.29 -17.79
C VAL A 138 0.22 10.00 -18.44
N TYR A 139 -0.31 8.81 -18.16
CA TYR A 139 -1.66 8.41 -18.54
C TYR A 139 -2.60 8.62 -17.36
N VAL A 140 -3.86 8.85 -17.67
CA VAL A 140 -4.97 8.85 -16.71
C VAL A 140 -5.96 7.80 -17.19
N ALA A 141 -6.32 6.86 -16.32
CA ALA A 141 -7.38 5.91 -16.62
C ALA A 141 -8.68 6.70 -16.83
N LEU A 142 -9.28 6.52 -18.00
CA LEU A 142 -10.58 7.07 -18.29
C LEU A 142 -11.63 6.28 -17.51
N GLU A 143 -12.52 6.98 -16.82
CA GLU A 143 -13.62 6.36 -16.09
C GLU A 143 -14.79 6.07 -17.04
N GLY A 144 -14.52 5.25 -18.06
CA GLY A 144 -15.50 4.75 -19.02
C GLY A 144 -15.94 3.32 -18.69
N GLY A 145 -17.08 2.89 -19.21
CA GLY A 145 -17.57 1.50 -19.06
C GLY A 145 -16.79 0.46 -19.86
N GLU A 146 -15.68 0.84 -20.50
CA GLU A 146 -14.84 -0.02 -21.34
C GLU A 146 -13.36 0.38 -21.19
N ALA A 147 -12.47 -0.60 -21.33
CA ALA A 147 -11.03 -0.35 -21.46
C ALA A 147 -10.74 0.14 -22.89
N GLY A 148 -10.00 1.24 -23.02
CA GLY A 148 -9.66 1.79 -24.33
C GLY A 148 -8.45 2.72 -24.29
N THR A 149 -7.71 2.74 -25.40
CA THR A 149 -6.64 3.72 -25.65
C THR A 149 -7.23 4.92 -26.38
N TYR A 150 -6.98 6.13 -25.87
CA TYR A 150 -7.48 7.36 -26.49
C TYR A 150 -6.34 8.31 -26.77
N VAL A 151 -6.45 8.98 -27.91
CA VAL A 151 -5.59 10.09 -28.32
C VAL A 151 -6.47 11.22 -28.84
N ARG A 152 -6.12 12.45 -28.51
CA ARG A 152 -6.86 13.64 -28.96
C ARG A 152 -5.97 14.46 -29.90
N GLY A 153 -6.51 14.81 -31.05
CA GLY A 153 -5.91 15.70 -32.03
C GLY A 153 -6.96 16.58 -32.69
N THR A 154 -6.51 17.51 -33.52
CA THR A 154 -7.37 18.37 -34.36
C THR A 154 -6.96 18.23 -35.81
N GLY A 155 -7.90 17.88 -36.69
CA GLY A 155 -7.72 17.86 -38.14
C GLY A 155 -8.51 18.98 -38.82
N GLN A 156 -8.04 19.44 -39.97
CA GLN A 156 -8.81 20.31 -40.86
C GLN A 156 -9.29 19.51 -42.07
N LEU A 157 -10.51 19.81 -42.52
CA LEU A 157 -11.07 19.23 -43.73
C LEU A 157 -10.41 19.86 -44.96
N VAL A 158 -9.82 19.02 -45.81
CA VAL A 158 -9.33 19.38 -47.15
C VAL A 158 -10.07 18.49 -48.14
N ASN A 159 -10.86 19.12 -49.04
CA ASN A 159 -11.71 18.41 -50.01
C ASN A 159 -12.66 17.35 -49.39
N GLY A 160 -13.11 17.57 -48.15
CA GLY A 160 -14.02 16.65 -47.44
C GLY A 160 -13.33 15.57 -46.61
N GLU A 161 -11.99 15.53 -46.59
CA GLU A 161 -11.21 14.56 -45.80
C GLU A 161 -10.36 15.27 -44.74
N ALA A 162 -10.17 14.63 -43.58
CA ALA A 162 -9.26 15.10 -42.53
C ALA A 162 -8.40 13.92 -42.06
N VAL A 163 -7.11 14.19 -41.85
CA VAL A 163 -6.13 13.22 -41.34
C VAL A 163 -5.70 13.62 -39.94
N ILE A 164 -5.72 12.68 -39.00
CA ILE A 164 -5.16 12.85 -37.66
C ILE A 164 -3.96 11.90 -37.56
N GLU A 165 -2.76 12.45 -37.40
CA GLU A 165 -1.58 11.65 -37.14
C GLU A 165 -1.60 11.14 -35.69
N LEU A 166 -1.44 9.83 -35.54
CA LEU A 166 -1.37 9.20 -34.23
C LEU A 166 0.09 9.11 -33.77
N PRO A 167 0.38 9.38 -32.48
CA PRO A 167 1.70 9.12 -31.92
C PRO A 167 2.09 7.65 -32.10
N GLU A 168 3.37 7.39 -32.34
CA GLU A 168 3.92 6.03 -32.50
C GLU A 168 3.45 5.07 -31.39
N HIS A 169 3.48 5.54 -30.14
CA HIS A 169 3.10 4.72 -28.98
C HIS A 169 1.64 4.24 -29.03
N PHE A 170 0.74 4.94 -29.72
CA PHE A 170 -0.67 4.54 -29.85
C PHE A 170 -0.78 3.19 -30.56
N GLY A 171 0.01 2.97 -31.62
CA GLY A 171 0.04 1.68 -32.32
C GLY A 171 0.59 0.53 -31.47
N LEU A 172 1.51 0.83 -30.54
CA LEU A 172 2.10 -0.18 -29.65
C LEU A 172 1.10 -0.71 -28.62
N VAL A 173 0.16 0.12 -28.16
CA VAL A 173 -0.76 -0.21 -27.06
C VAL A 173 -2.19 -0.55 -27.51
N THR A 174 -2.48 -0.49 -28.82
CA THR A 174 -3.84 -0.69 -29.36
C THR A 174 -3.90 -1.83 -30.39
N ASN A 175 -2.86 -2.67 -30.46
CA ASN A 175 -2.74 -3.76 -31.42
C ASN A 175 -3.65 -4.95 -31.04
N ASP A 176 -4.44 -5.40 -32.02
CA ASP A 176 -5.42 -6.49 -31.95
C ASP A 176 -4.81 -7.88 -31.67
N GLN A 177 -3.50 -8.03 -31.85
CA GLN A 177 -2.75 -9.25 -31.54
C GLN A 177 -2.09 -9.24 -30.16
N ARG A 178 -2.15 -8.14 -29.40
CA ARG A 178 -1.31 -7.98 -28.19
C ARG A 178 -1.97 -7.38 -26.94
N LEU A 179 -3.21 -6.90 -26.95
CA LEU A 179 -3.89 -6.44 -25.72
C LEU A 179 -5.36 -6.92 -25.62
N THR A 180 -5.65 -7.65 -24.55
CA THR A 180 -6.90 -7.63 -23.76
C THR A 180 -6.55 -7.14 -22.38
#